data_AF-A0AAD1B3V3-F1
#
_entry.id   AF-A0AAD1B3V3-F1
#
_cell.length_a   1.000
_cell.length_b   1.000
_cell.length_c   1.000
_cell.angle_alpha   90.00
_cell.angle_beta   90.00
_cell.angle_gamma   90.00
#
_symmetry.space_group_name_H-M   'P 1'
#
loop_
_entity.id
_entity.type
_entity.pdbx_description
1 polymer ?
#
loop_
_entity_poly.entity_id
_entity_poly.type
_entity_poly.pdbx_seq_one_letter_code
_entity_poly.pdbx_strand_id
1 'polypeptide(L)'
;MKKDVIKQNAQSLTQRLDHMVPDPKISAAENQKAAAELAALSGKLFGHVPDQSLSPLERLERLARGIDERKPNKKQLEPAVKKLQELKQRIDELVDGDLSHEKKIDVILEKLDEKVGSSQKALHTTDKLELLGDPRGNVAPEVKKISKKKPKK
;
A
#
# COMPACT_ATOMS: atom_id res chain seq x y z
N MET A 1 -1.82 19.69 11.58
CA MET A 1 -1.03 18.54 11.07
C MET A 1 -0.66 18.82 9.61
N LYS A 2 0.62 18.76 9.26
CA LYS A 2 1.16 19.29 7.99
C LYS A 2 0.93 18.30 6.85
N LYS A 3 0.39 18.78 5.72
CA LYS A 3 0.13 18.04 4.48
C LYS A 3 1.37 17.28 3.95
N ASP A 4 2.56 17.70 4.35
CA ASP A 4 3.84 17.10 3.96
C ASP A 4 4.11 15.76 4.65
N VAL A 5 3.63 15.55 5.89
CA VAL A 5 3.72 14.27 6.60
C VAL A 5 2.79 13.24 5.95
N ILE A 6 1.63 13.68 5.47
CA ILE A 6 0.67 12.82 4.78
C ILE A 6 1.22 12.38 3.41
N LYS A 7 1.89 13.26 2.67
CA LYS A 7 2.57 12.91 1.41
C LYS A 7 3.77 11.98 1.61
N GLN A 8 4.61 12.23 2.62
CA GLN A 8 5.75 11.36 2.95
C GLN A 8 5.30 9.96 3.41
N ASN A 9 4.26 9.90 4.24
CA ASN A 9 3.69 8.62 4.65
C ASN A 9 3.06 7.90 3.46
N ALA A 10 2.31 8.58 2.58
CA ALA A 10 1.75 7.98 1.37
C ALA A 10 2.83 7.42 0.43
N GLN A 11 3.98 8.08 0.30
CA GLN A 11 5.12 7.59 -0.50
C GLN A 11 5.85 6.41 0.15
N SER A 12 5.97 6.34 1.48
CA SER A 12 6.54 5.16 2.16
C SER A 12 5.57 3.98 2.21
N LEU A 13 4.27 4.25 2.13
CA LEU A 13 3.16 3.28 2.16
C LEU A 13 3.07 2.45 0.87
N THR A 14 3.15 3.08 -0.30
CA THR A 14 3.17 2.37 -1.60
C THR A 14 4.47 1.61 -1.80
N GLN A 15 5.59 2.08 -1.22
CA GLN A 15 6.91 1.46 -1.25
C GLN A 15 7.10 0.23 -0.33
N ARG A 16 6.13 -0.13 0.51
CA ARG A 16 6.28 -1.22 1.50
C ARG A 16 5.42 -2.44 1.23
N LEU A 17 4.17 -2.26 0.79
CA LEU A 17 3.24 -3.38 0.63
C LEU A 17 3.35 -4.09 -0.74
N ASP A 18 3.69 -3.39 -1.82
CA ASP A 18 3.85 -4.01 -3.15
C ASP A 18 5.15 -4.84 -3.28
N HIS A 19 6.10 -4.69 -2.34
CA HIS A 19 7.35 -5.46 -2.29
C HIS A 19 7.25 -6.74 -1.44
N MET A 20 6.11 -6.95 -0.78
CA MET A 20 5.83 -8.12 0.07
C MET A 20 5.30 -9.34 -0.70
N VAL A 21 5.31 -9.30 -2.04
CA VAL A 21 5.24 -10.53 -2.84
C VAL A 21 6.67 -10.88 -3.25
N PRO A 22 7.44 -11.60 -2.40
CA PRO A 22 8.79 -12.01 -2.75
C PRO A 22 8.71 -12.96 -3.96
N ASP A 23 9.20 -12.47 -5.11
CA ASP A 23 9.57 -13.36 -6.21
C ASP A 23 10.91 -13.99 -5.81
N PRO A 24 11.00 -15.33 -5.62
CA PRO A 24 12.25 -16.00 -5.27
C PRO A 24 13.35 -15.81 -6.33
N LYS A 25 13.01 -15.28 -7.51
CA LYS A 25 13.93 -14.96 -8.59
C LYS A 25 14.49 -13.53 -8.53
N ILE A 26 14.01 -12.69 -7.60
CA ILE A 26 14.39 -11.28 -7.50
C ILE A 26 14.95 -11.02 -6.10
N SER A 27 16.11 -10.37 -6.02
CA SER A 27 16.70 -10.01 -4.72
C SER A 27 15.92 -8.89 -4.03
N ALA A 28 16.01 -8.83 -2.69
CA ALA A 28 15.40 -7.75 -1.92
C ALA A 28 15.88 -6.36 -2.36
N ALA A 29 17.16 -6.23 -2.74
CA ALA A 29 17.75 -4.98 -3.21
C ALA A 29 17.17 -4.53 -4.58
N GLU A 30 17.00 -5.48 -5.51
CA GLU A 30 16.37 -5.20 -6.82
C GLU A 30 14.91 -4.79 -6.65
N ASN A 31 14.18 -5.47 -5.77
CA ASN A 31 12.80 -5.14 -5.46
C ASN A 31 12.67 -3.74 -4.84
N GLN A 32 13.56 -3.39 -3.89
CA GLN A 32 13.61 -2.05 -3.30
C GLN A 32 13.95 -0.96 -4.32
N LYS A 33 14.83 -1.26 -5.28
CA LYS A 33 15.13 -0.33 -6.37
C LYS A 33 13.90 -0.10 -7.26
N ALA A 34 13.21 -1.17 -7.65
CA ALA A 34 11.97 -1.08 -8.42
C ALA A 34 10.89 -0.28 -7.67
N ALA A 35 10.80 -0.43 -6.33
CA ALA A 35 9.95 0.38 -5.45
C ALA A 35 10.18 1.87 -5.63
N ALA A 36 11.45 2.27 -5.52
CA ALA A 36 11.86 3.66 -5.54
C ALA A 36 11.58 4.29 -6.90
N GLU A 37 11.87 3.55 -7.98
CA GLU A 37 11.56 3.98 -9.35
C GLU A 37 10.06 4.12 -9.59
N LEU A 38 9.25 3.14 -9.16
CA LEU A 38 7.80 3.19 -9.28
C LEU A 38 7.21 4.39 -8.52
N ALA A 39 7.70 4.65 -7.30
CA ALA A 39 7.28 5.80 -6.50
C ALA A 39 7.62 7.14 -7.16
N ALA A 40 8.83 7.26 -7.72
CA ALA A 40 9.28 8.46 -8.43
C ALA A 40 8.41 8.74 -9.67
N LEU A 41 8.14 7.71 -10.49
CA LEU A 41 7.29 7.82 -11.67
C LEU A 41 5.84 8.16 -11.28
N SER A 42 5.29 7.49 -10.26
CA SER A 42 3.95 7.75 -9.76
C SER A 42 3.79 9.19 -9.26
N GLY A 43 4.79 9.71 -8.54
CA GLY A 43 4.82 11.09 -8.07
C GLY A 43 4.83 12.09 -9.22
N LYS A 44 5.64 11.85 -10.26
CA LYS A 44 5.69 12.70 -11.46
C LYS A 44 4.34 12.71 -12.20
N LEU A 45 3.73 11.54 -12.40
CA LEU A 45 2.43 11.41 -13.04
C LEU A 45 1.33 12.13 -12.25
N PHE A 46 1.33 12.01 -10.93
CA PHE A 46 0.38 12.72 -10.06
C PHE A 46 0.54 14.25 -10.16
N GLY A 47 1.78 14.75 -10.26
CA GLY A 47 2.05 16.18 -10.42
C GLY A 47 1.41 16.79 -11.67
N HIS A 48 1.21 16.00 -12.74
CA HIS A 48 0.57 16.45 -13.97
C HIS A 48 -0.92 16.09 -14.08
N VAL A 49 -1.33 14.97 -13.48
CA VAL A 49 -2.74 14.51 -13.47
C VAL A 49 -3.15 14.23 -12.01
N PRO A 50 -3.52 15.28 -11.23
CA PRO A 50 -3.76 15.18 -9.79
C PRO A 50 -5.15 14.63 -9.44
N ASP A 51 -5.65 13.67 -10.20
CA ASP A 51 -6.91 12.98 -9.94
C ASP A 51 -6.65 11.81 -8.99
N GLN A 52 -7.19 11.86 -7.77
CA GLN A 52 -6.96 10.86 -6.72
C GLN A 52 -7.61 9.51 -7.01
N SER A 53 -8.63 9.47 -7.88
CA SER A 53 -9.33 8.24 -8.23
C SER A 53 -8.56 7.35 -9.21
N LEU A 54 -7.38 7.81 -9.67
CA LEU A 54 -6.58 7.13 -10.68
C LEU A 54 -5.39 6.40 -10.10
N SER A 55 -5.06 5.26 -10.71
CA SER A 55 -3.75 4.60 -10.56
C SER A 55 -2.68 5.32 -11.41
N PRO A 56 -1.38 5.04 -11.18
CA PRO A 56 -0.30 5.53 -12.04
C PRO A 56 -0.50 5.18 -13.53
N LEU A 57 -0.93 3.95 -13.84
CA LEU A 57 -1.17 3.52 -15.23
C LEU A 57 -2.30 4.31 -15.89
N GLU A 58 -3.37 4.58 -15.16
CA GLU A 58 -4.50 5.35 -15.69
C GLU A 58 -4.12 6.82 -15.93
N ARG A 59 -3.27 7.40 -15.07
CA ARG A 59 -2.69 8.73 -15.31
C ARG A 59 -1.84 8.74 -16.58
N LEU A 60 -1.01 7.73 -16.77
CA LEU A 60 -0.19 7.60 -17.97
C LEU A 60 -1.05 7.49 -19.23
N GLU A 61 -2.12 6.68 -19.20
CA GLU A 61 -3.04 6.53 -20.34
C GLU A 61 -3.78 7.84 -20.66
N ARG A 62 -4.15 8.63 -19.64
CA ARG A 62 -4.73 9.96 -19.88
C ARG A 62 -3.75 10.91 -20.57
N LEU A 63 -2.47 10.88 -20.19
CA LEU A 63 -1.43 11.65 -20.86
C LEU A 63 -1.16 11.13 -22.29
N ALA A 64 -1.12 9.80 -22.46
CA ALA A 64 -0.83 9.14 -23.73
C ALA A 64 -1.81 9.53 -24.84
N ARG A 65 -3.10 9.72 -24.50
CA ARG A 65 -4.13 10.20 -25.44
C ARG A 65 -3.81 11.54 -26.10
N GLY A 66 -2.99 12.38 -25.45
CA GLY A 66 -2.62 13.71 -25.97
C GLY A 66 -1.38 13.72 -26.86
N ILE A 67 -0.63 12.62 -26.92
CA ILE A 67 0.68 12.56 -27.59
C ILE A 67 0.74 11.54 -28.73
N ASP A 68 -0.15 10.55 -28.77
CA ASP A 68 -0.08 9.48 -29.76
C ASP A 68 -1.48 9.08 -30.23
N GLU A 69 -1.65 8.79 -31.52
CA GLU A 69 -2.91 8.28 -32.10
C GLU A 69 -3.22 6.83 -31.67
N ARG A 70 -2.50 6.32 -30.67
CA ARG A 70 -2.62 4.94 -30.20
C ARG A 70 -3.98 4.69 -29.58
N LYS A 71 -4.51 3.50 -29.86
CA LYS A 71 -5.71 2.99 -29.19
C LYS A 71 -5.42 2.87 -27.69
N PRO A 72 -6.22 3.51 -26.83
CA PRO A 72 -5.91 3.53 -25.41
C PRO A 72 -6.14 2.16 -24.78
N ASN A 73 -5.39 1.86 -23.72
CA ASN A 73 -5.62 0.64 -22.97
C ASN A 73 -6.93 0.72 -22.17
N LYS A 74 -8.00 0.15 -22.72
CA LYS A 74 -9.35 0.23 -22.13
C LYS A 74 -9.44 -0.33 -20.70
N LYS A 75 -8.55 -1.26 -20.32
CA LYS A 75 -8.50 -1.79 -18.94
C LYS A 75 -8.07 -0.74 -17.91
N GLN A 76 -7.41 0.32 -18.35
CA GLN A 76 -6.95 1.43 -17.52
C GLN A 76 -7.87 2.66 -17.65
N LEU A 77 -9.06 2.48 -18.21
CA LEU A 77 -10.02 3.56 -18.48
C LEU A 77 -11.37 3.22 -17.89
N GLU A 78 -11.37 2.79 -16.63
CA GLU A 78 -12.59 2.44 -15.95
C GLU A 78 -13.25 3.67 -15.31
N PRO A 79 -14.57 3.84 -15.44
CA PRO A 79 -15.30 4.88 -14.72
C PRO A 79 -15.18 4.70 -13.21
N ALA A 80 -15.10 5.80 -12.46
CA ALA A 80 -15.02 5.77 -11.00
C ALA A 80 -16.16 4.97 -10.34
N VAL A 81 -17.36 5.00 -10.93
CA VAL A 81 -18.52 4.22 -10.47
C VAL A 81 -18.23 2.71 -10.50
N LYS A 82 -17.61 2.21 -11.57
CA LYS A 82 -17.29 0.78 -11.71
C LYS A 82 -16.23 0.36 -10.69
N LYS A 83 -15.17 1.18 -10.52
CA LYS A 83 -14.14 0.93 -9.49
C LYS A 83 -14.71 0.91 -8.08
N LEU A 84 -15.61 1.85 -7.77
CA LEU A 84 -16.27 1.91 -6.48
C LEU A 84 -17.14 0.67 -6.25
N GLN A 85 -17.87 0.22 -7.27
CA GLN A 85 -18.68 -1.00 -7.20
C GLN A 85 -17.81 -2.24 -6.94
N GLU A 86 -16.70 -2.40 -7.67
CA GLU A 86 -15.76 -3.51 -7.47
C GLU A 86 -15.13 -3.48 -6.07
N LEU A 87 -14.74 -2.29 -5.57
CA LEU A 87 -14.21 -2.13 -4.22
C LEU A 87 -15.24 -2.53 -3.16
N LYS A 88 -16.48 -2.05 -3.31
CA LYS A 88 -17.58 -2.38 -2.39
C LYS A 88 -17.88 -3.87 -2.37
N GLN A 89 -17.99 -4.48 -3.54
CA GLN A 89 -18.18 -5.92 -3.67
C GLN A 89 -17.04 -6.68 -2.98
N ARG A 90 -15.79 -6.27 -3.17
CA ARG A 90 -14.66 -6.94 -2.52
C ARG A 90 -14.67 -6.79 -1.00
N ILE A 91 -15.10 -5.64 -0.48
CA ILE A 91 -15.29 -5.45 0.97
C ILE A 91 -16.39 -6.36 1.51
N ASP A 92 -17.50 -6.50 0.77
CA ASP A 92 -18.61 -7.37 1.15
C ASP A 92 -18.20 -8.85 1.17
N GLU A 93 -17.32 -9.28 0.26
CA GLU A 93 -16.74 -10.64 0.26
C GLU A 93 -15.82 -10.91 1.47
N LEU A 94 -15.24 -9.88 2.09
CA LEU A 94 -14.30 -10.02 3.22
C LEU A 94 -15.01 -9.94 4.57
N VAL A 95 -16.14 -9.25 4.63
CA VAL A 95 -16.93 -9.05 5.86
C VAL A 95 -18.42 -9.15 5.54
N ASP A 96 -19.02 -10.24 5.99
CA ASP A 96 -20.46 -10.46 5.92
C ASP A 96 -21.25 -9.46 6.79
N GLY A 97 -22.52 -9.28 6.45
CA GLY A 97 -23.47 -8.48 7.23
C GLY A 97 -23.81 -7.11 6.62
N ASP A 98 -24.71 -6.40 7.29
CA ASP A 98 -25.40 -5.22 6.77
C ASP A 98 -24.72 -3.88 7.18
N LEU A 99 -23.44 -3.95 7.51
CA LEU A 99 -22.64 -2.78 7.87
C LEU A 99 -22.32 -1.95 6.62
N SER A 100 -22.20 -0.62 6.78
CA SER A 100 -21.63 0.23 5.74
C SER A 100 -20.21 -0.22 5.36
N HIS A 101 -19.80 -0.02 4.11
CA HIS A 101 -18.46 -0.38 3.64
C HIS A 101 -17.32 0.22 4.48
N GLU A 102 -17.48 1.45 4.99
CA GLU A 102 -16.50 2.07 5.90
C GLU A 102 -16.38 1.30 7.22
N LYS A 103 -17.52 0.92 7.82
CA LYS A 103 -17.55 0.10 9.04
C LYS A 103 -16.99 -1.30 8.81
N LYS A 104 -17.19 -1.87 7.62
CA LYS A 104 -16.56 -3.15 7.25
C LYS A 104 -15.04 -3.02 7.16
N ILE A 105 -14.50 -1.89 6.69
CA ILE A 105 -13.06 -1.61 6.74
C ILE A 105 -12.57 -1.55 8.18
N ASP A 106 -13.28 -0.87 9.09
CA ASP A 106 -12.94 -0.84 10.51
C ASP A 106 -12.83 -2.27 11.08
N VAL A 107 -13.80 -3.15 10.76
CA VAL A 107 -13.78 -4.57 11.17
C VAL A 107 -12.56 -5.32 10.60
N ILE A 108 -12.16 -5.05 9.35
CA ILE A 108 -10.95 -5.65 8.75
C ILE A 108 -9.70 -5.21 9.54
N LEU A 109 -9.61 -3.93 9.91
CA LEU A 109 -8.50 -3.38 10.68
C LEU A 109 -8.47 -3.93 12.12
N GLU A 110 -9.62 -4.07 12.77
CA GLU A 110 -9.72 -4.68 14.11
C GLU A 110 -9.26 -6.15 14.08
N LYS A 111 -9.67 -6.93 13.09
CA LYS A 111 -9.19 -8.30 12.88
C LYS A 111 -7.67 -8.36 12.67
N LEU A 112 -7.08 -7.37 12.00
CA LEU A 112 -5.63 -7.25 11.86
C LEU A 112 -4.95 -7.02 13.22
N ASP A 113 -5.52 -6.12 14.03
CA ASP A 113 -5.03 -5.78 15.36
C ASP A 113 -5.10 -6.96 16.34
N GLU A 114 -6.15 -7.76 16.24
CA GLU A 114 -6.28 -9.01 16.99
C GLU A 114 -5.17 -10.00 16.62
N LYS A 115 -4.83 -10.11 15.33
CA LYS A 115 -3.81 -11.03 14.83
C LYS A 115 -2.38 -10.67 15.27
N VAL A 116 -2.02 -9.39 15.32
CA VAL A 116 -0.69 -8.96 15.79
C VAL A 116 -0.56 -8.95 17.32
N GLY A 117 -1.68 -8.94 18.04
CA GLY A 117 -1.74 -8.92 19.50
C GLY A 117 -1.62 -7.51 20.12
N SER A 118 -2.07 -7.40 21.38
CA SER A 118 -2.26 -6.12 22.09
C SER A 118 -1.00 -5.25 22.21
N SER A 119 0.19 -5.85 22.28
CA SER A 119 1.46 -5.12 22.37
C SER A 119 1.87 -4.43 21.07
N GLN A 120 1.27 -4.81 19.94
CA GLN A 120 1.59 -4.33 18.59
C GLN A 120 0.45 -3.48 17.99
N LYS A 121 -0.66 -3.25 18.72
CA LYS A 121 -1.81 -2.46 18.25
C LYS A 121 -1.48 -1.01 17.90
N ALA A 122 -0.49 -0.41 18.56
CA ALA A 122 -0.07 0.96 18.30
C ALA A 122 0.76 1.10 17.00
N LEU A 123 1.14 -0.02 16.37
CA LEU A 123 1.86 0.02 15.11
C LEU A 123 0.98 0.56 13.98
N HIS A 124 1.65 1.12 12.97
CA HIS A 124 0.97 1.47 11.74
C HIS A 124 0.48 0.20 11.02
N THR A 125 -0.64 0.28 10.29
CA THR A 125 -1.25 -0.87 9.58
C THR A 125 -0.25 -1.60 8.68
N THR A 126 0.67 -0.88 8.05
CA THR A 126 1.74 -1.48 7.27
C THR A 126 2.70 -2.32 8.08
N ASP A 127 3.17 -1.81 9.22
CA ASP A 127 4.13 -2.53 10.05
C ASP A 127 3.45 -3.78 10.64
N LYS A 128 2.13 -3.71 10.92
CA LYS A 128 1.32 -4.87 11.30
C LYS A 128 1.25 -5.91 10.18
N LEU A 129 1.04 -5.48 8.94
CA LEU A 129 1.04 -6.38 7.78
C LEU A 129 2.44 -6.97 7.54
N GLU A 130 3.51 -6.23 7.78
CA GLU A 130 4.88 -6.74 7.74
C GLU A 130 5.13 -7.82 8.81
N LEU A 131 4.59 -7.65 10.03
CA LEU A 131 4.67 -8.68 11.07
C LEU A 131 3.88 -9.95 10.73
N LEU A 132 2.77 -9.81 9.99
CA LEU A 132 1.88 -10.91 9.63
C LEU A 132 2.21 -11.55 8.28
N GLY A 133 2.93 -10.86 7.40
CA GLY A 133 3.56 -11.43 6.22
C GLY A 133 4.91 -12.01 6.64
N ASP A 134 5.03 -13.32 6.82
CA ASP A 134 4.94 -14.24 5.70
C ASP A 134 4.76 -15.71 6.17
N PRO A 135 3.79 -16.48 5.63
CA PRO A 135 3.72 -17.94 5.78
C PRO A 135 4.90 -18.73 5.18
N ARG A 136 5.86 -18.06 4.53
CA ARG A 136 7.16 -18.61 4.08
C ARG A 136 8.36 -17.96 4.77
N GLY A 137 8.13 -16.97 5.62
CA GLY A 137 9.13 -16.32 6.45
C GLY A 137 9.29 -17.04 7.79
N ASN A 138 9.94 -18.20 7.80
CA ASN A 138 10.50 -18.81 9.02
C ASN A 138 11.68 -17.98 9.60
N VAL A 139 11.69 -16.66 9.39
CA VAL A 139 12.70 -15.75 9.91
C VAL A 139 11.95 -14.62 10.59
N ALA A 140 11.89 -14.69 11.92
CA ALA A 140 11.48 -13.55 12.72
C ALA A 140 12.38 -12.35 12.39
N PRO A 141 11.85 -11.12 12.26
CA PRO A 141 12.69 -9.94 12.10
C PRO A 141 13.64 -9.85 13.29
N GLU A 142 14.94 -9.69 13.04
CA GLU A 142 15.92 -9.48 14.10
C GLU A 142 15.52 -8.25 14.91
N VAL A 143 15.01 -8.49 16.12
CA VAL A 143 14.80 -7.43 17.11
C VAL A 143 16.19 -6.93 17.48
N LYS A 144 16.61 -5.78 16.91
CA LYS A 144 17.78 -5.05 17.41
C LYS A 144 17.52 -4.72 18.88
N LYS A 145 18.10 -5.52 19.78
CA LYS A 145 18.12 -5.24 21.21
C LYS A 145 18.81 -3.89 21.39
N ILE A 146 18.02 -2.87 21.74
CA ILE A 146 18.56 -1.59 22.19
C ILE A 146 19.32 -1.91 23.48
N SER A 147 20.65 -1.96 23.40
CA SER A 147 21.48 -2.15 24.58
C SER A 147 21.29 -0.91 25.46
N LYS A 148 20.67 -1.11 26.62
CA LYS A 148 20.64 -0.08 27.66
C LYS A 148 22.08 0.09 28.13
N LYS A 149 22.81 1.05 27.56
CA LYS A 149 24.04 1.55 28.17
C LYS A 149 23.68 2.10 29.54
N LYS A 150 24.09 1.40 30.61
CA LYS A 150 24.05 1.93 31.98
C LYS A 150 24.89 3.22 32.01
N PRO A 151 24.40 4.31 32.61
CA PRO A 151 25.26 5.46 32.90
C PRO A 151 26.34 5.01 33.89
N LYS A 152 27.60 5.34 33.57
CA LYS A 152 28.71 5.15 34.51
C LYS A 152 28.50 6.10 35.70
N LYS A 153 28.60 5.55 36.91
CA LYS A 153 28.75 6.31 38.14
C LYS A 153 30.08 7.06 38.14
#